data_AF-A0AAD7F839-F1
#
_entry.id   AF-A0AAD7F839-F1
#
_cell.length_a   1.000
_cell.length_b   1.000
_cell.length_c   1.000
_cell.angle_alpha   90.00
_cell.angle_beta   90.00
_cell.angle_gamma   90.00
#
_symmetry.space_group_name_H-M   'P 1'
#
loop_
_entity.id
_entity.type
_entity.pdbx_description
1 polymer ?
#
loop_
_entity_poly.entity_id
_entity_poly.type
_entity_poly.pdbx_seq_one_letter_code
_entity_poly.pdbx_strand_id
1 'polypeptide(L)'
;MPPATSADVDSSEYQGQWLPAHLINSNTPPLDAEAAPVRQRLTEAQARLGALDPRIEALVVELTRLADERENLLERIHQYKGVLSPIRRMPPELLGDIFASVSYKRTISSEYDETTVEQPPWFLGHICRSWRETALGFSSLWSSFHIKHDHGFFDCFPQAMIEEQLLRAGNAPLHVHFQWWNQKTPLEDAF
;
A
#
# COMPACT_ATOMS: atom_id res chain seq x y z
N MET A 1 2.89 -10.13 36.36
CA MET A 1 1.95 -9.57 37.36
C MET A 1 1.41 -8.26 36.83
N PRO A 2 0.16 -8.18 36.37
CA PRO A 2 -0.48 -6.90 36.09
C PRO A 2 -1.14 -6.36 37.38
N PRO A 3 -1.18 -5.04 37.61
CA PRO A 3 -1.97 -4.48 38.69
C PRO A 3 -3.45 -4.47 38.27
N ALA A 4 -4.30 -4.89 39.20
CA ALA A 4 -5.75 -4.79 39.11
C ALA A 4 -6.16 -3.32 39.14
N THR A 5 -6.61 -2.79 38.00
CA THR A 5 -7.37 -1.54 37.98
C THR A 5 -8.83 -1.91 38.19
N SER A 6 -9.28 -1.78 39.43
CA SER A 6 -10.69 -1.77 39.81
C SER A 6 -11.39 -0.67 39.03
N ALA A 7 -11.98 -1.05 37.90
CA ALA A 7 -12.99 -0.27 37.25
C ALA A 7 -14.30 -0.59 37.99
N ASP A 8 -14.45 -0.01 39.19
CA ASP A 8 -15.77 0.24 39.78
C ASP A 8 -16.47 1.26 38.87
N VAL A 9 -16.91 0.77 37.72
CA VAL A 9 -17.89 1.44 36.88
C VAL A 9 -19.18 1.30 37.65
N ASP A 10 -19.48 2.32 38.45
CA ASP A 10 -20.78 2.54 39.08
C ASP A 10 -21.85 2.49 37.98
N SER A 11 -22.33 1.27 37.75
CA SER A 11 -23.28 0.89 36.70
C SER A 11 -24.72 1.18 37.14
N SER A 12 -24.91 2.04 38.14
CA SER A 12 -26.23 2.36 38.71
C SER A 12 -27.03 3.39 37.90
N GLU A 13 -26.44 4.03 36.89
CA GLU A 13 -27.08 5.13 36.14
C GLU A 13 -27.80 4.73 34.84
N TYR A 14 -27.88 3.45 34.50
CA TYR A 14 -28.85 2.97 33.52
C TYR A 14 -30.21 2.75 34.17
N GLN A 15 -30.77 3.79 34.79
CA GLN A 15 -32.17 3.78 35.21
C GLN A 15 -33.02 4.41 34.13
N GLY A 16 -33.91 3.57 33.57
CA GLY A 16 -34.87 3.93 32.55
C GLY A 16 -35.65 5.19 32.89
N GLN A 17 -36.06 5.86 31.81
CA GLN A 17 -36.85 7.08 31.71
C GLN A 17 -37.66 7.42 32.98
N TRP A 18 -37.07 8.28 33.83
CA TRP A 18 -37.59 8.66 35.15
C TRP A 18 -38.61 9.81 35.09
N LEU A 19 -38.75 10.49 33.95
CA LEU A 19 -39.70 11.56 33.78
C LEU A 19 -41.13 11.01 33.61
N PRO A 20 -42.15 11.59 34.25
CA PRO A 20 -43.56 11.24 34.02
C PRO A 20 -43.90 11.31 32.53
N ALA A 21 -44.63 10.30 32.01
CA ALA A 21 -44.97 10.22 30.59
C ALA A 21 -45.67 11.47 30.04
N HIS A 22 -46.45 12.18 30.87
CA HIS A 22 -47.13 13.41 30.46
C HIS A 22 -46.16 14.58 30.21
N LEU A 23 -44.95 14.57 30.79
CA LEU A 23 -43.91 15.57 30.51
C LEU A 23 -43.06 15.23 29.29
N ILE A 24 -43.08 13.97 28.85
CA ILE A 24 -42.31 13.51 27.68
C ILE A 24 -43.17 13.52 26.42
N ASN A 25 -44.47 13.20 26.55
CA ASN A 25 -45.38 12.95 25.45
C ASN A 25 -46.45 14.04 25.27
N SER A 26 -46.44 15.11 26.07
CA SER A 26 -47.39 16.22 26.02
C SER A 26 -46.74 17.54 26.42
N ASN A 27 -47.28 18.67 25.93
CA ASN A 27 -46.82 20.04 26.25
C ASN A 27 -47.44 20.59 27.56
N THR A 28 -47.86 19.71 28.46
CA THR A 28 -48.40 20.10 29.77
C THR A 28 -47.26 20.59 30.68
N PRO A 29 -47.40 21.76 31.33
CA PRO A 29 -46.36 22.28 32.21
C PRO A 29 -46.20 21.40 33.46
N PRO A 30 -44.97 21.19 33.95
CA PRO A 30 -44.72 20.39 35.16
C PRO A 30 -45.27 21.09 36.41
N LEU A 31 -45.73 20.29 37.36
CA LEU A 31 -46.08 20.77 38.70
C LEU A 31 -44.80 21.20 39.45
N ASP A 32 -44.91 22.10 40.41
CA ASP A 32 -43.75 22.58 41.18
C ASP A 32 -42.97 21.45 41.88
N ALA A 33 -43.71 20.44 42.38
CA ALA A 33 -43.14 19.24 43.01
C ALA A 33 -42.37 18.35 42.02
N GLU A 34 -42.72 18.38 40.74
CA GLU A 34 -42.04 17.64 39.66
C GLU A 34 -40.87 18.44 39.09
N ALA A 35 -41.01 19.77 39.03
CA ALA A 35 -40.01 20.64 38.44
C ALA A 35 -38.75 20.78 39.32
N ALA A 36 -38.87 20.74 40.64
CA ALA A 36 -37.73 20.84 41.56
C ALA A 36 -36.67 19.72 41.38
N PRO A 37 -37.03 18.42 41.43
CA PRO A 37 -36.04 17.34 41.27
C PRO A 37 -35.50 17.26 39.83
N VAL A 38 -36.29 17.67 38.82
CA VAL A 38 -35.82 17.78 37.43
C VAL A 38 -34.74 18.86 37.30
N ARG A 39 -34.95 20.04 37.91
CA ARG A 39 -33.94 21.11 37.92
C ARG A 39 -32.64 20.69 38.62
N GLN A 40 -32.75 20.02 39.77
CA GLN A 40 -31.58 19.52 40.49
C GLN A 40 -30.77 18.55 39.62
N ARG A 41 -31.42 17.56 39.02
CA ARG A 41 -30.75 16.59 38.14
C ARG A 41 -30.16 17.22 36.88
N LEU A 42 -30.83 18.24 36.33
CA LEU A 42 -30.27 19.02 35.23
C LEU A 42 -28.96 19.68 35.66
N THR A 43 -28.92 20.31 36.84
CA THR A 43 -27.70 20.93 37.37
C THR A 43 -26.59 19.89 37.62
N GLU A 44 -26.92 18.74 38.20
CA GLU A 44 -25.96 17.64 38.41
C GLU A 44 -25.40 17.09 37.09
N ALA A 45 -26.26 16.87 36.10
CA ALA A 45 -25.86 16.41 34.76
C ALA A 45 -24.99 17.45 34.04
N GLN A 46 -25.35 18.74 34.14
CA GLN A 46 -24.55 19.84 33.59
C GLN A 46 -23.18 19.93 34.25
N ALA A 47 -23.11 19.80 35.57
CA ALA A 47 -21.84 19.81 36.31
C ALA A 47 -20.95 18.62 35.91
N ARG A 48 -21.55 17.43 35.74
CA ARG A 48 -20.81 16.23 35.33
C ARG A 48 -20.32 16.32 33.89
N LEU A 49 -21.12 16.85 32.97
CA LEU A 49 -20.68 17.13 31.60
C LEU A 49 -19.49 18.10 31.61
N GLY A 50 -19.60 19.21 32.35
CA GLY A 50 -18.51 20.19 32.48
C GLY A 50 -17.23 19.63 33.12
N ALA A 51 -17.31 18.54 33.89
CA ALA A 51 -16.14 17.83 34.42
C ALA A 51 -15.57 16.79 33.44
N LEU A 52 -16.41 16.19 32.58
CA LEU A 52 -16.00 15.20 31.58
C LEU A 52 -15.38 15.85 30.35
N ASP A 53 -15.95 16.93 29.84
CA ASP A 53 -15.47 17.64 28.65
C ASP A 53 -13.97 17.97 28.68
N PRO A 54 -13.41 18.62 29.73
CA PRO A 54 -11.98 18.92 29.76
C PRO A 54 -11.12 17.65 29.85
N ARG A 55 -11.63 16.57 30.43
CA ARG A 55 -10.92 15.28 30.49
C ARG A 55 -10.93 14.59 29.13
N ILE A 56 -12.03 14.68 28.39
CA ILE A 56 -12.12 14.21 27.00
C ILE A 56 -11.15 15.00 26.14
N GLU A 57 -11.15 16.33 26.22
CA GLU A 57 -10.23 17.19 25.48
C GLU A 57 -8.76 16.85 25.78
N ALA A 58 -8.40 16.69 27.06
CA ALA A 58 -7.04 16.31 27.44
C ALA A 58 -6.62 14.94 26.89
N LEU A 59 -7.52 13.95 26.91
CA LEU A 59 -7.25 12.62 26.35
C LEU A 59 -7.14 12.65 24.82
N VAL A 60 -7.95 13.47 24.15
CA VAL A 60 -7.85 13.67 22.70
C VAL A 60 -6.50 14.29 22.33
N VAL A 61 -6.05 15.32 23.04
CA VAL A 61 -4.74 15.95 22.82
C VAL A 61 -3.61 14.93 22.99
N GLU A 62 -3.64 14.13 24.06
CA GLU A 62 -2.60 13.13 24.30
C GLU A 62 -2.64 12.00 23.25
N LEU A 63 -3.83 11.58 22.83
CA LEU A 63 -3.99 10.58 21.77
C LEU A 63 -3.40 11.09 20.45
N THR A 64 -3.67 12.33 20.08
CA THR A 64 -3.09 12.95 18.88
C THR A 64 -1.57 13.00 18.97
N ARG A 65 -1.02 13.44 20.11
CA ARG A 65 0.44 13.49 20.34
C ARG A 65 1.10 12.12 20.17
N LEU A 66 0.51 11.08 20.75
CA LEU A 66 1.00 9.70 20.65
C LEU A 66 0.86 9.13 19.23
N ALA A 67 -0.21 9.49 18.52
CA ALA A 67 -0.40 9.07 17.12
C ALA A 67 0.67 9.68 16.20
N ASP A 68 0.98 10.97 16.37
CA ASP A 68 2.03 11.65 15.61
C ASP A 68 3.42 11.05 15.91
N GLU A 69 3.70 10.78 17.19
CA GLU A 69 4.95 10.13 17.60
C GLU A 69 5.08 8.72 17.01
N ARG A 70 3.99 7.94 17.00
CA ARG A 70 3.94 6.62 16.37
C ARG A 70 4.26 6.71 14.89
N GLU A 71 3.66 7.64 14.17
CA GLU A 71 3.87 7.78 12.72
C GLU A 71 5.31 8.18 12.41
N ASN A 72 5.87 9.12 13.16
CA ASN A 72 7.29 9.50 13.04
C ASN A 72 8.22 8.30 13.25
N LEU A 73 7.95 7.48 14.27
CA LEU A 73 8.74 6.28 14.56
C LEU A 73 8.61 5.23 13.44
N LEU A 74 7.42 5.04 12.86
CA LEU A 74 7.23 4.14 11.74
C LEU A 74 8.04 4.58 10.51
N GLU A 75 8.04 5.87 10.21
CA GLU A 75 8.84 6.43 9.12
C GLU A 75 10.34 6.18 9.36
N ARG A 76 10.83 6.47 10.57
CA ARG A 76 12.23 6.22 10.94
C ARG A 76 12.60 4.74 10.86
N ILE A 77 11.73 3.84 11.33
CA ILE A 77 11.95 2.40 11.22
C ILE A 77 12.03 1.98 9.75
N HIS A 78 11.15 2.52 8.89
CA HIS A 78 11.19 2.25 7.46
C HIS A 78 12.52 2.69 6.84
N GLN A 79 12.97 3.90 7.15
CA GLN A 79 14.27 4.41 6.70
C GLN A 79 15.44 3.53 7.18
N TYR A 80 15.46 3.15 8.45
CA TYR A 80 16.51 2.28 9.01
C TYR A 80 16.51 0.89 8.37
N LYS A 81 15.33 0.28 8.15
CA LYS A 81 15.21 -0.97 7.41
C LYS A 81 15.72 -0.82 5.97
N GLY A 82 15.44 0.31 5.33
CA GLY A 82 15.97 0.62 4.00
C GLY A 82 17.50 0.68 3.99
N VAL A 83 18.12 1.32 4.98
CA VAL A 83 19.58 1.40 5.13
C VAL A 83 20.22 0.04 5.42
N LEU A 84 19.59 -0.76 6.29
CA LEU A 84 20.08 -2.08 6.67
C LEU A 84 19.68 -3.19 5.68
N SER A 85 18.95 -2.83 4.62
CA SER A 85 18.46 -3.77 3.63
C SER A 85 19.62 -4.60 3.07
N PRO A 86 19.51 -5.95 3.06
CA PRO A 86 20.56 -6.83 2.55
C PRO A 86 21.01 -6.46 1.14
N ILE A 87 20.12 -5.88 0.35
CA ILE A 87 20.41 -5.52 -1.04
C ILE A 87 21.48 -4.46 -1.20
N ARG A 88 21.66 -3.57 -0.20
CA ARG A 88 22.71 -2.55 -0.19
C ARG A 88 24.09 -3.13 0.11
N ARG A 89 24.16 -4.37 0.59
CA ARG A 89 25.41 -5.10 0.89
C ARG A 89 25.66 -6.23 -0.11
N MET A 90 24.76 -6.41 -1.08
CA MET A 90 24.89 -7.47 -2.06
C MET A 90 25.98 -7.07 -3.07
N PRO A 91 26.98 -7.92 -3.30
CA PRO A 91 27.95 -7.72 -4.36
C PRO A 91 27.23 -7.59 -5.72
N PRO A 92 27.67 -6.67 -6.60
CA PRO A 92 27.09 -6.51 -7.94
C PRO A 92 27.04 -7.81 -8.75
N GLU A 93 27.98 -8.73 -8.52
CA GLU A 93 28.05 -10.03 -9.18
C GLU A 93 26.84 -10.91 -8.83
N LEU A 94 26.49 -10.98 -7.55
CA LEU A 94 25.31 -11.75 -7.11
C LEU A 94 24.00 -11.10 -7.57
N LEU A 95 23.96 -9.76 -7.61
CA LEU A 95 22.83 -9.05 -8.22
C LEU A 95 22.72 -9.36 -9.73
N GLY A 96 23.84 -9.40 -10.44
CA GLY A 96 23.91 -9.79 -11.84
C GLY A 96 23.38 -11.21 -12.08
N ASP A 97 23.78 -12.17 -11.25
CA ASP A 97 23.28 -13.56 -11.34
C ASP A 97 21.77 -13.66 -11.10
N ILE A 98 21.25 -12.90 -10.14
CA ILE A 98 19.81 -12.79 -9.90
C ILE A 98 19.11 -12.18 -11.12
N PHE A 99 19.64 -11.07 -11.66
CA PHE A 99 19.08 -10.40 -12.83
C PHE A 99 19.04 -11.34 -14.03
N ALA A 100 20.10 -12.12 -14.27
CA ALA A 100 20.16 -13.08 -15.36
C ALA A 100 19.12 -14.19 -15.17
N SER A 101 18.98 -14.69 -13.94
CA SER A 101 18.01 -15.72 -13.58
C SER A 101 16.56 -15.25 -13.76
N VAL A 102 16.25 -14.01 -13.36
CA VAL A 102 14.92 -13.41 -13.53
C VAL A 102 14.64 -13.15 -15.01
N SER A 103 15.65 -12.68 -15.74
CA SER A 103 15.53 -12.41 -17.18
C SER A 103 15.18 -13.68 -17.95
N TYR A 104 15.93 -14.76 -17.72
CA TYR A 104 15.70 -16.06 -18.32
C TYR A 104 14.33 -16.66 -17.98
N LYS A 105 13.87 -16.54 -16.72
CA LYS A 105 12.55 -17.06 -16.33
C LYS A 105 11.41 -16.32 -17.02
N ARG A 106 11.49 -15.00 -17.15
CA ARG A 106 10.45 -14.21 -17.79
C ARG A 106 10.43 -14.40 -19.31
N THR A 107 11.59 -14.66 -19.93
CA THR A 107 11.70 -15.12 -21.32
C THR A 107 10.88 -16.38 -21.61
N ILE A 108 10.83 -17.33 -20.68
CA ILE A 108 10.15 -18.62 -20.88
C ILE A 108 8.65 -18.53 -20.59
N SER A 109 8.25 -17.61 -19.70
CA SER A 109 6.85 -17.37 -19.36
C SER A 109 6.17 -16.55 -20.46
N SER A 110 5.57 -17.22 -21.45
CA SER A 110 4.77 -16.59 -22.52
C SER A 110 3.44 -15.98 -22.05
N GLU A 111 3.22 -15.87 -20.74
CA GLU A 111 1.90 -15.59 -20.16
C GLU A 111 1.64 -14.09 -19.94
N TYR A 112 2.65 -13.25 -20.17
CA TYR A 112 2.56 -11.82 -19.89
C TYR A 112 2.52 -10.98 -21.18
N ASP A 113 1.39 -10.30 -21.36
CA ASP A 113 1.17 -9.22 -22.33
C ASP A 113 1.79 -7.90 -21.79
N GLU A 114 3.04 -8.01 -21.33
CA GLU A 114 3.79 -6.90 -20.74
C GLU A 114 4.47 -6.09 -21.84
N THR A 115 4.43 -4.76 -21.70
CA THR A 115 5.08 -3.82 -22.63
C THR A 115 6.60 -3.99 -22.59
N THR A 116 7.29 -3.53 -23.63
CA THR A 116 8.75 -3.71 -23.76
C THR A 116 9.55 -3.15 -22.57
N VAL A 117 9.08 -2.05 -21.97
CA VAL A 117 9.74 -1.37 -20.84
C VAL A 117 9.59 -2.15 -19.53
N GLU A 118 8.53 -2.94 -19.41
CA GLU A 118 8.28 -3.78 -18.25
C GLU A 118 9.12 -5.05 -18.27
N GLN A 119 9.77 -5.38 -19.40
CA GLN A 119 10.65 -6.54 -19.56
C GLN A 119 12.10 -6.29 -19.06
N PRO A 120 12.84 -7.35 -18.65
CA PRO A 120 14.25 -7.27 -18.35
C PRO A 120 15.01 -7.06 -19.67
N PRO A 121 16.14 -6.35 -19.67
CA PRO A 121 16.81 -5.76 -18.51
C PRO A 121 16.27 -4.38 -18.09
N TRP A 122 15.25 -3.85 -18.76
CA TRP A 122 14.84 -2.44 -18.67
C TRP A 122 14.28 -2.04 -17.31
N PHE A 123 13.31 -2.78 -16.77
CA PHE A 123 12.73 -2.46 -15.47
C PHE A 123 13.74 -2.52 -14.31
N LEU A 124 14.80 -3.34 -14.43
CA LEU A 124 15.86 -3.45 -13.43
C LEU A 124 16.56 -2.12 -13.20
N GLY A 125 16.72 -1.33 -14.28
CA GLY A 125 17.27 0.02 -14.24
C GLY A 125 16.36 1.05 -13.57
N HIS A 126 15.08 0.74 -13.33
CA HIS A 126 14.13 1.66 -12.70
C HIS A 126 13.98 1.46 -11.19
N ILE A 127 14.52 0.36 -10.63
CA ILE A 127 14.34 0.02 -9.21
C ILE A 127 15.17 0.93 -8.29
N CYS A 128 16.48 1.00 -8.49
CA CYS A 128 17.35 1.95 -7.80
C CYS A 128 18.65 2.20 -8.56
N ARG A 129 19.43 3.20 -8.13
CA ARG A 129 20.71 3.55 -8.76
C ARG A 129 21.70 2.37 -8.80
N SER A 130 21.85 1.64 -7.70
CA SER A 130 22.78 0.50 -7.63
C SER A 130 22.37 -0.64 -8.56
N TRP A 131 21.08 -0.91 -8.69
CA TRP A 131 20.56 -1.90 -9.64
C TRP A 131 20.79 -1.47 -11.09
N ARG A 132 20.61 -0.18 -11.38
CA ARG A 132 20.90 0.38 -12.71
C ARG A 132 22.38 0.25 -13.05
N GLU A 133 23.27 0.67 -12.17
CA GLU A 133 24.72 0.54 -12.36
C GLU A 133 25.12 -0.92 -12.57
N THR A 134 24.55 -1.83 -11.77
CA THR A 134 24.76 -3.27 -11.94
C THR A 134 24.22 -3.74 -13.29
N ALA A 135 22.95 -3.48 -13.63
CA ALA A 135 22.37 -3.94 -14.89
C ALA A 135 23.16 -3.44 -16.11
N LEU A 136 23.61 -2.18 -16.10
CA LEU A 136 24.43 -1.59 -17.17
C LEU A 136 25.83 -2.23 -17.25
N GLY A 137 26.40 -2.69 -16.14
CA GLY A 137 27.74 -3.29 -16.09
C GLY A 137 27.81 -4.73 -16.62
N PHE A 138 26.68 -5.43 -16.75
CA PHE A 138 26.64 -6.83 -17.16
C PHE A 138 26.08 -6.97 -18.57
N SER A 139 26.97 -7.03 -19.56
CA SER A 139 26.61 -7.11 -20.99
C SER A 139 25.75 -8.33 -21.33
N SER A 140 25.91 -9.45 -20.61
CA SER A 140 25.09 -10.65 -20.76
C SER A 140 23.60 -10.43 -20.46
N LEU A 141 23.24 -9.44 -19.64
CA LEU A 141 21.83 -9.09 -19.40
C LEU A 141 21.17 -8.44 -20.62
N TRP A 142 21.97 -7.79 -21.45
CA TRP A 142 21.49 -7.09 -22.64
C TRP A 142 21.52 -7.98 -23.88
N SER A 143 22.10 -9.18 -23.81
CA SER A 143 22.30 -10.01 -25.00
C SER A 143 21.06 -10.85 -25.41
N SER A 144 19.97 -10.79 -24.65
CA SER A 144 18.72 -11.51 -24.97
C SER A 144 17.65 -10.60 -25.57
N PHE A 145 17.22 -10.90 -26.79
CA PHE A 145 16.22 -10.14 -27.55
C PHE A 145 14.93 -10.93 -27.70
N HIS A 146 13.80 -10.24 -27.60
CA HIS A 146 12.47 -10.83 -27.76
C HIS A 146 11.73 -10.04 -28.82
N ILE A 147 11.58 -10.66 -29.99
CA ILE A 147 10.88 -10.06 -31.12
C ILE A 147 9.53 -10.75 -31.22
N LYS A 148 8.48 -10.07 -30.74
CA LYS A 148 7.09 -10.49 -30.89
C LYS A 148 6.55 -9.92 -32.19
N HIS A 149 5.94 -10.75 -33.02
CA HIS A 149 5.20 -10.31 -34.20
C HIS A 149 3.71 -10.20 -33.83
N ASP A 150 3.20 -8.98 -33.65
CA ASP A 150 1.77 -8.72 -33.47
C ASP A 150 1.16 -8.14 -34.75
N HIS A 151 -0.01 -8.65 -35.13
CA HIS A 151 -0.74 -8.28 -36.35
C HIS A 151 -1.66 -7.06 -36.15
N GLY A 152 -1.76 -6.50 -34.94
CA GLY A 152 -2.60 -5.34 -34.65
C GLY A 152 -1.92 -4.30 -33.78
N PHE A 153 -1.62 -3.14 -34.36
CA PHE A 153 -1.39 -1.85 -33.69
C PHE A 153 -0.41 -1.84 -32.50
N PHE A 154 0.85 -1.47 -32.80
CA PHE A 154 1.89 -0.93 -31.89
C PHE A 154 2.20 -1.81 -30.67
N ASP A 155 3.26 -2.62 -30.68
CA ASP A 155 4.58 -2.13 -30.27
C ASP A 155 5.70 -2.96 -30.92
N CYS A 156 6.18 -2.54 -32.10
CA CYS A 156 7.53 -2.89 -32.48
C CYS A 156 8.46 -2.34 -31.40
N PHE A 157 9.28 -3.20 -30.79
CA PHE A 157 10.44 -2.80 -29.98
C PHE A 157 11.04 -1.53 -30.62
N PRO A 158 10.96 -0.35 -29.99
CA PRO A 158 11.40 0.87 -30.63
C PRO A 158 12.83 0.68 -31.13
N GLN A 159 13.13 1.03 -32.38
CA GLN A 159 14.45 0.76 -32.98
C GLN A 159 15.59 1.24 -32.07
N ALA A 160 15.43 2.41 -31.44
CA ALA A 160 16.37 2.96 -30.47
C ALA A 160 16.64 2.04 -29.26
N MET A 161 15.64 1.29 -28.81
CA MET A 161 15.74 0.35 -27.70
C MET A 161 16.52 -0.91 -28.10
N ILE A 162 16.31 -1.40 -29.32
CA ILE A 162 17.11 -2.49 -29.90
C ILE A 162 18.56 -2.05 -30.06
N GLU A 163 18.78 -0.86 -30.64
CA GLU A 163 20.12 -0.28 -30.83
C GLU A 163 20.86 -0.15 -29.50
N GLU A 164 20.20 0.39 -28.48
CA GLU A 164 20.78 0.54 -27.16
C GLU A 164 21.07 -0.83 -26.50
N GLN A 165 20.19 -1.80 -26.68
CA GLN A 165 20.41 -3.15 -26.16
C GLN A 165 21.59 -3.84 -26.87
N LEU A 166 21.72 -3.70 -28.18
CA LEU A 166 22.88 -4.18 -28.95
C LEU A 166 24.17 -3.50 -28.50
N LEU A 167 24.13 -2.17 -28.33
CA LEU A 167 25.26 -1.39 -27.85
C LEU A 167 25.76 -1.90 -26.49
N ARG A 168 24.84 -2.19 -25.56
CA ARG A 168 25.16 -2.67 -24.21
C ARG A 168 25.53 -4.15 -24.16
N ALA A 169 24.99 -4.98 -25.05
CA ALA A 169 25.38 -6.37 -25.20
C ALA A 169 26.85 -6.51 -25.62
N GLY A 170 27.36 -5.53 -26.39
CA GLY A 170 28.76 -5.49 -26.82
C GLY A 170 29.16 -6.79 -27.52
N ASN A 171 30.16 -7.48 -26.98
CA ASN A 171 30.66 -8.75 -27.53
C ASN A 171 30.04 -10.00 -26.88
N ALA A 172 29.01 -9.85 -26.03
CA ALA A 172 28.34 -11.00 -25.44
C ALA A 172 27.60 -11.83 -26.50
N PRO A 173 27.52 -13.17 -26.36
CA PRO A 173 26.71 -13.99 -27.26
C PRO A 173 25.25 -13.56 -27.25
N LEU A 174 24.69 -13.32 -28.44
CA LEU A 174 23.31 -12.89 -28.59
C LEU A 174 22.34 -14.07 -28.62
N HIS A 175 21.25 -13.95 -27.88
CA HIS A 175 20.13 -14.89 -27.86
C HIS A 175 18.89 -14.18 -28.39
N VAL A 176 18.36 -14.61 -29.54
CA VAL A 176 17.19 -13.96 -30.15
C VAL A 176 16.03 -14.94 -30.14
N HIS A 177 14.96 -14.55 -29.45
CA HIS A 177 13.72 -15.30 -29.37
C HIS A 177 12.67 -14.64 -30.25
N PHE A 178 12.15 -15.39 -31.22
CA PHE A 178 11.07 -14.97 -32.09
C PHE A 178 9.78 -15.63 -31.63
N GLN A 179 8.75 -14.81 -31.37
CA GLN A 179 7.41 -15.29 -31.11
C GLN A 179 6.51 -14.86 -32.27
N TRP A 180 6.07 -15.85 -33.06
CA TRP A 180 5.20 -15.65 -34.21
C TRP A 180 3.83 -16.29 -33.92
N TRP A 181 2.80 -15.45 -33.81
CA TRP A 181 1.42 -15.91 -33.73
C TRP A 181 0.87 -16.15 -35.14
N ASN A 182 0.60 -17.40 -35.49
CA ASN A 182 -0.17 -17.72 -36.69
C ASN A 182 -1.65 -17.59 -36.36
N GLN A 183 -2.34 -16.58 -36.90
CA GLN A 183 -3.79 -16.66 -37.02
C GLN A 183 -4.10 -17.78 -38.02
N LYS A 184 -4.60 -18.93 -37.54
CA LYS A 184 -5.44 -19.74 -38.42
C LYS A 184 -6.64 -18.86 -38.78
N THR A 185 -6.70 -18.39 -40.02
CA THR A 185 -7.95 -17.96 -40.63
C THR A 185 -8.97 -19.08 -40.40
N PRO A 186 -10.15 -18.82 -39.82
CA PRO A 186 -11.23 -19.78 -39.88
C PRO A 186 -11.47 -20.04 -41.37
N LEU A 187 -11.28 -21.29 -41.80
CA LEU A 187 -11.66 -21.74 -43.13
C LEU A 187 -13.12 -21.36 -43.36
N GLU A 188 -13.35 -20.84 -44.56
CA GLU A 188 -14.62 -20.40 -45.11
C GLU A 188 -15.73 -21.44 -44.84
N ASP A 189 -16.60 -21.17 -43.87
CA ASP A 189 -17.97 -21.69 -43.89
C ASP A 189 -18.81 -20.77 -44.76
N ALA A 190 -18.58 -20.86 -46.07
CA ALA A 190 -19.48 -20.37 -47.09
C ALA A 190 -19.32 -21.23 -48.34
N PHE A 191 -19.98 -22.39 -48.37
CA PHE A 191 -20.83 -22.88 -49.46
C PHE A 191 -21.70 -24.03 -48.97
#